data_AF-A0A959EZ00-F1
#
_entry.id   AF-A0A959EZ00-F1
#
_cell.length_a   1.000
_cell.length_b   1.000
_cell.length_c   1.000
_cell.angle_alpha   90.00
_cell.angle_beta   90.00
_cell.angle_gamma   90.00
#
_symmetry.space_group_name_H-M   'P 1'
#
loop_
_entity.id
_entity.type
_entity.pdbx_description
1 polymer ?
#
loop_
_entity_poly.entity_id
_entity_poly.type
_entity_poly.pdbx_seq_one_letter_code
_entity_poly.pdbx_strand_id
1 'polypeptide(L)' 'HHPASFRPLHPERQINNVYFDTCDLAAYQQNLMGVADRRKIRLRWYGEGATRMNAAQLEIKSRSNETGSKEVILLGDV' A
#
# COMPACT_ATOMS: atom_id res chain seq x y z
N HIS A 1 -14.51 -12.65 29.89
CA HIS A 1 -13.18 -12.09 30.17
C HIS A 1 -12.11 -13.11 29.82
N HIS A 2 -11.43 -12.96 28.68
CA HIS A 2 -10.36 -13.89 28.26
C HIS A 2 -9.10 -13.60 29.10
N PRO A 3 -8.45 -14.59 29.72
CA PRO A 3 -7.34 -14.38 30.65
C PRO A 3 -6.14 -13.64 30.03
N ALA A 4 -5.93 -13.76 28.72
CA ALA A 4 -4.88 -13.02 28.00
C ALA A 4 -5.24 -11.56 27.63
N SER A 5 -6.47 -11.09 27.91
CA SER A 5 -6.91 -9.70 27.72
C SER A 5 -6.65 -9.07 26.33
N PHE A 6 -6.64 -9.87 25.26
CA PHE A 6 -6.53 -9.34 23.90
C PHE A 6 -7.73 -8.45 23.58
N ARG A 7 -7.45 -7.29 22.99
CA ARG A 7 -8.43 -6.33 22.49
C ARG A 7 -7.99 -5.80 21.13
N PRO A 8 -8.91 -5.39 20.26
CA PRO A 8 -8.55 -4.74 19.01
C PRO A 8 -7.75 -3.46 19.29
N LEU A 9 -6.55 -3.35 18.70
CA LEU A 9 -5.74 -2.12 18.78
C LEU A 9 -6.30 -1.01 17.88
N HIS A 10 -7.05 -1.40 16.85
CA HIS A 10 -7.60 -0.50 15.85
C HIS A 10 -9.08 -0.80 15.61
N PRO A 11 -9.88 0.22 15.23
CA PRO A 11 -11.25 0.01 14.82
C PRO A 11 -11.31 -0.81 13.53
N GLU A 12 -12.47 -1.43 13.30
CA GLU A 12 -12.78 -2.09 12.04
C GLU A 12 -12.66 -1.08 10.88
N ARG A 13 -12.01 -1.53 9.81
CA ARG A 13 -11.74 -0.68 8.65
C ARG A 13 -11.55 -1.53 7.41
N GLN A 14 -12.10 -1.05 6.30
CA GLN A 14 -11.75 -1.55 4.98
C GLN A 14 -10.54 -0.78 4.46
N ILE A 15 -9.54 -1.52 3.96
CA ILE A 15 -8.33 -0.96 3.37
C ILE A 15 -8.22 -1.48 1.95
N ASN A 16 -8.28 -0.59 0.97
CA ASN A 16 -8.17 -0.96 -0.44
C ASN A 16 -6.78 -0.57 -0.96
N ASN A 17 -6.19 -1.42 -1.80
CA ASN A 17 -4.91 -1.13 -2.44
C ASN A 17 -5.00 -1.58 -3.90
N VAL A 18 -4.66 -0.71 -4.84
CA VAL A 18 -4.46 -1.04 -6.26
C VAL A 18 -2.98 -0.86 -6.55
N TYR A 19 -2.33 -1.91 -7.03
CA TYR A 19 -0.91 -1.87 -7.40
C TYR A 19 -0.78 -1.53 -8.88
N PHE A 20 0.11 -0.60 -9.18
CA PHE A 20 0.48 -0.28 -10.56
C PHE A 20 1.72 -1.07 -10.96
N ASP A 21 1.71 -1.53 -12.22
CA ASP A 21 2.82 -2.23 -12.84
C ASP A 21 2.93 -1.81 -14.31
N THR A 22 4.01 -2.22 -14.98
CA THR A 22 4.15 -2.10 -16.42
C THR A 22 3.39 -3.23 -17.13
N CYS A 23 3.17 -3.08 -18.46
CA CYS A 23 2.58 -4.15 -19.27
C CYS A 23 3.38 -5.46 -19.20
N ASP A 24 4.69 -5.37 -18.98
CA ASP A 24 5.60 -6.52 -18.86
C ASP A 24 5.70 -7.08 -17.44
N LEU A 25 4.88 -6.59 -16.49
CA LEU A 25 4.85 -7.03 -15.09
C LEU A 25 6.22 -6.87 -14.40
N ALA A 26 6.93 -5.77 -14.69
CA ALA A 26 8.29 -5.57 -14.22
C ALA A 26 8.38 -5.54 -12.67
N ALA A 27 7.45 -4.89 -11.98
CA ALA A 27 7.46 -4.82 -10.52
C ALA A 27 7.16 -6.18 -9.89
N TYR A 28 6.25 -6.95 -10.47
CA TYR A 28 6.02 -8.34 -10.12
C TYR A 28 7.30 -9.19 -10.28
N GLN A 29 7.94 -9.14 -11.44
CA GLN A 29 9.15 -9.93 -11.70
C GLN A 29 10.32 -9.53 -10.78
N GLN A 30 10.54 -8.24 -10.57
CA GLN A 30 11.54 -7.75 -9.62
C GLN A 30 11.30 -8.28 -8.20
N ASN A 31 10.03 -8.37 -7.78
CA ASN A 31 9.70 -8.94 -6.49
C ASN A 31 9.99 -10.45 -6.43
N LEU A 32 9.63 -11.19 -7.49
CA LEU A 32 9.84 -12.64 -7.56
C LEU A 32 11.33 -13.00 -7.57
N MET A 33 12.13 -12.24 -8.32
CA MET A 33 13.60 -12.43 -8.42
C MET A 33 14.36 -11.89 -7.21
N GLY A 34 13.69 -11.24 -6.25
CA GLY A 34 14.34 -10.69 -5.06
C GLY A 34 15.28 -9.52 -5.35
N VAL A 35 15.03 -8.76 -6.42
CA VAL A 35 15.89 -7.63 -6.82
C VAL A 35 16.05 -6.64 -5.67
N ALA A 36 17.30 -6.31 -5.35
CA ALA A 36 17.67 -5.44 -4.24
C ALA A 36 17.04 -4.05 -4.35
N ASP A 37 17.14 -3.45 -5.55
CA ASP A 37 16.54 -2.15 -5.87
C ASP A 37 15.21 -2.35 -6.59
N ARG A 38 14.11 -2.12 -5.86
CA ARG A 38 12.76 -2.33 -6.39
C ARG A 38 11.77 -1.31 -5.86
N ARG A 39 10.71 -1.07 -6.62
CA ARG A 39 9.62 -0.17 -6.24
C ARG A 39 8.28 -0.89 -6.26
N LYS A 40 7.39 -0.51 -5.34
CA LYS A 40 5.97 -0.89 -5.34
C LYS A 40 5.14 0.39 -5.30
N ILE A 41 4.44 0.68 -6.37
CA ILE A 41 3.55 1.83 -6.50
C ILE A 41 2.13 1.36 -6.23
N ARG A 42 1.41 2.03 -5.32
CA ARG A 42 0.03 1.67 -5.01
C ARG A 42 -0.85 2.87 -4.75
N LEU A 43 -2.08 2.82 -5.24
CA LEU A 43 -3.16 3.68 -4.78
C LEU A 43 -3.80 3.03 -3.55
N ARG A 44 -3.87 3.74 -2.42
CA ARG A 44 -4.45 3.23 -1.18
C ARG A 44 -5.50 4.20 -0.62
N TRP A 45 -6.63 3.66 -0.18
CA TRP A 45 -7.68 4.41 0.51
C TRP A 45 -8.39 3.55 1.57
N TYR A 46 -9.17 4.21 2.43
CA TYR A 46 -9.92 3.59 3.53
C TYR A 46 -11.43 3.72 3.33
N GLY A 47 -12.16 2.68 3.70
CA GLY A 47 -13.62 2.60 3.62
C GLY A 47 -14.15 1.99 2.32
N GLU A 48 -15.46 2.00 2.18
CA GLU A 48 -16.18 1.34 1.08
C GLU A 48 -16.54 2.33 -0.04
N GLY A 49 -16.57 1.83 -1.28
CA GLY A 49 -17.03 2.59 -2.45
C GLY A 49 -15.99 3.48 -3.12
N ALA A 50 -16.23 3.78 -4.41
CA ALA A 50 -15.40 4.64 -5.25
C ALA A 50 -15.41 6.10 -4.78
N THR A 51 -16.48 6.54 -4.11
CA THR A 51 -16.65 7.91 -3.58
C THR A 51 -15.63 8.28 -2.51
N ARG A 52 -14.97 7.28 -1.87
CA ARG A 52 -13.88 7.52 -0.91
C ARG A 52 -12.49 7.57 -1.57
N MET A 53 -12.40 7.43 -2.89
CA MET A 53 -11.13 7.61 -3.61
C MET A 53 -10.65 9.06 -3.60
N ASN A 54 -11.50 10.04 -3.27
CA ASN A 54 -11.09 11.45 -3.13
C ASN A 54 -10.07 11.64 -1.99
N ALA A 55 -10.00 10.70 -1.04
CA ALA A 55 -8.97 10.67 0.01
C ALA A 55 -7.87 9.62 -0.28
N ALA A 56 -7.76 9.15 -1.52
CA ALA A 56 -6.77 8.15 -1.90
C ALA A 56 -5.36 8.75 -1.93
N GLN A 57 -4.42 7.91 -1.55
CA GLN A 57 -3.01 8.26 -1.47
C GLN A 57 -2.26 7.41 -2.47
N LEU A 58 -1.49 8.06 -3.35
CA LEU A 58 -0.51 7.37 -4.16
C LEU A 58 0.74 7.17 -3.31
N GLU A 59 1.02 5.92 -2.98
CA GLU A 59 2.18 5.55 -2.19
C GLU A 59 3.24 4.90 -3.07
N ILE A 60 4.48 5.39 -2.97
CA ILE A 60 5.64 4.80 -3.64
C ILE A 60 6.55 4.22 -2.57
N LYS A 61 6.63 2.89 -2.52
CA LYS A 61 7.58 2.18 -1.65
C LYS A 61 8.82 1.83 -2.45
N SER A 62 9.96 2.40 -2.07
CA SER A 62 11.25 2.09 -2.65
C SER A 62 12.04 1.23 -1.66
N ARG A 63 12.68 0.18 -2.15
CA ARG A 63 13.60 -0.64 -1.37
C ARG A 63 14.93 -0.66 -2.09
N SER A 64 16.01 -0.47 -1.34
CA SER A 64 17.39 -0.68 -1.74
C SER A 64 18.03 -1.60 -0.72
N ASN A 65 18.24 -2.86 -1.10
CA ASN A 65 18.64 -3.94 -0.18
C ASN A 65 17.69 -4.05 1.02
N GLU A 66 18.21 -3.84 2.23
CA GLU A 66 17.44 -3.87 3.49
C GLU A 66 16.85 -2.51 3.87
N THR A 67 17.27 -1.44 3.20
CA THR A 67 16.76 -0.09 3.47
C THR A 67 15.51 0.16 2.63
N GLY A 68 14.46 0.68 3.27
CA GLY A 68 13.23 1.06 2.60
C GLY A 68 12.86 2.51 2.85
N SER A 69 12.36 3.18 1.83
CA SER A 69 11.71 4.49 1.95
C SER A 69 10.28 4.42 1.42
N LYS A 70 9.45 5.33 1.92
CA LYS A 70 8.07 5.46 1.49
C LYS A 70 7.77 6.92 1.24
N GLU A 71 7.33 7.21 0.02
CA GLU A 71 6.75 8.49 -0.36
C GLU A 71 5.23 8.36 -0.42
N VAL A 72 4.53 9.41 -0.02
CA VAL A 72 3.07 9.48 -0.01
C VAL A 72 2.66 10.78 -0.68
N ILE A 73 1.90 10.66 -1.76
CA ILE A 73 1.35 11.77 -2.52
C ILE A 73 -0.16 11.76 -2.27
N LEU A 74 -0.68 12.84 -1.69
CA LEU A 74 -2.11 13.05 -1.54
C LEU A 74 -2.66 13.49 -2.89
N LEU A 75 -3.55 12.69 -3.45
CA LEU A 75 -4.38 13.11 -4.56
C LEU A 75 -5.47 13.95 -3.87
N GLY A 76 -5.50 15.26 -4.09
CA GLY A 76 -6.56 16.11 -3.53
C GLY A 76 -7.94 15.71 -4.05
N ASP A 77 -8.95 16.50 -3.75
CA ASP A 77 -10.27 16.30 -4.36
C ASP A 77 -10.14 16.38 -5.89
N VAL A 78 -10.34 15.23 -6.56
CA VAL A 78 -10.49 15.12 -8.02
C VAL A 78 -11.95 15.29 -8.38
#